data_AF-A0A535H375-F1
#
_entry.id   AF-A0A535H375-F1
#
_cell.length_a   1.000
_cell.length_b   1.000
_cell.length_c   1.000
_cell.angle_alpha   90.00
_cell.angle_beta   90.00
_cell.angle_gamma   90.00
#
_symmetry.space_group_name_H-M   'P 1'
#
loop_
_entity.id
_entity.type
_entity.pdbx_description
1 polymer ?
#
loop_
_entity_poly.entity_id
_entity_poly.type
_entity_poly.pdbx_seq_one_letter_code
_entity_poly.pdbx_strand_id
1 'polypeptide(L)'
;MNLQIRTGPHDVGTVEEGPIAAVLAALARDDPNGVVTALDGQLHHGRPGSPAALRQQVGERLATTLAAQSGRISRWIDALAASPSPTARQVACLLLASRYPEDPIGVLQSAETLAEDPHWEVREAAGGLLGTLLDRDFDRMRGRLEVLRSSKSENLRRSVVLAVKYAARRDRPERVGDLLGLLAPLLRDQEPYVRRNLGPSTIGDALLRVDPKETLKCLREWSRDRDQTVRWNIAMAFSSAIGSFHWPAAKSILERLAKGPEPLVRNAVAKAMRRCRQRYTDEVEETRLRWLKDRERAPTAQLVGPPKKR
;
A
#
# COMPACT_ATOMS: atom_id res chain seq x y z
N MET A 1 44.07 -12.90 -40.07
CA MET A 1 43.54 -13.28 -38.75
C MET A 1 42.62 -12.16 -38.29
N ASN A 2 41.33 -12.26 -38.56
CA ASN A 2 40.33 -11.24 -38.22
C ASN A 2 39.12 -11.93 -37.58
N LEU A 3 38.94 -11.71 -36.28
CA LEU A 3 37.76 -12.10 -35.51
C LEU A 3 36.60 -11.18 -35.90
N GLN A 4 35.60 -11.73 -36.61
CA GLN A 4 34.29 -11.11 -36.72
C GLN A 4 33.40 -11.65 -35.60
N ILE A 5 33.20 -10.81 -34.59
CA ILE A 5 32.17 -10.96 -33.56
C ILE A 5 30.82 -10.67 -34.25
N ARG A 6 29.97 -11.70 -34.37
CA ARG A 6 28.56 -11.53 -34.76
C ARG A 6 27.75 -11.20 -33.52
N THR A 7 27.41 -9.93 -33.33
CA THR A 7 26.31 -9.49 -32.46
C THR A 7 25.02 -9.52 -33.26
N GLY A 8 24.15 -10.51 -33.00
CA GLY A 8 22.77 -10.52 -33.49
C GLY A 8 21.87 -9.68 -32.58
N PRO A 9 20.98 -8.82 -33.12
CA PRO A 9 20.05 -8.03 -32.33
C PRO A 9 18.71 -8.77 -32.15
N HIS A 10 18.22 -8.78 -30.91
CA HIS A 10 16.81 -8.87 -30.53
C HIS A 10 16.01 -10.13 -30.93
N ASP A 11 16.12 -11.20 -30.13
CA ASP A 11 14.98 -12.08 -29.88
C ASP A 11 14.00 -11.33 -28.95
N VAL A 12 13.08 -10.58 -29.56
CA VAL A 12 11.81 -10.25 -28.91
C VAL A 12 10.95 -11.48 -29.10
N GLY A 13 10.83 -12.29 -28.03
CA GLY A 13 9.99 -13.48 -28.03
C GLY A 13 8.62 -13.20 -28.64
N THR A 14 8.25 -14.03 -29.61
CA THR A 14 6.91 -14.06 -30.19
C THR A 14 5.88 -14.32 -29.08
N VAL A 15 4.66 -13.83 -29.28
CA VAL A 15 3.54 -13.92 -28.31
C VAL A 15 3.21 -15.36 -27.88
N GLU A 16 3.76 -16.38 -28.56
CA GLU A 16 3.58 -17.80 -28.28
C GLU A 16 4.45 -18.35 -27.13
N GLU A 17 5.55 -17.68 -26.76
CA GLU A 17 6.46 -18.15 -25.71
C GLU A 17 6.58 -17.13 -24.57
N GLY A 18 5.70 -17.24 -23.59
CA GLY A 18 5.75 -16.36 -22.42
C GLY A 18 4.95 -16.90 -21.23
N PRO A 19 5.13 -16.31 -20.03
CA PRO A 19 4.44 -16.77 -18.83
C PRO A 19 2.91 -16.75 -18.97
N ILE A 20 2.36 -15.80 -19.73
CA ILE A 20 0.91 -15.75 -20.01
C ILE A 20 0.45 -16.94 -20.87
N ALA A 21 1.22 -17.34 -21.88
CA ALA A 21 0.88 -18.50 -22.71
C ALA A 21 0.88 -19.79 -21.87
N ALA A 22 1.88 -19.97 -20.99
CA ALA A 22 1.94 -21.08 -20.06
C ALA A 22 0.75 -21.10 -19.08
N VAL A 23 0.36 -19.93 -18.56
CA VAL A 23 -0.84 -19.79 -17.71
C VAL A 23 -2.12 -20.17 -18.46
N LEU A 24 -2.28 -19.71 -19.70
CA LEU A 24 -3.46 -20.04 -20.51
C LEU A 24 -3.53 -21.53 -20.84
N ALA A 25 -2.39 -22.16 -21.13
CA ALA A 25 -2.32 -23.59 -21.38
C ALA A 25 -2.67 -24.40 -20.11
N ALA A 26 -2.20 -23.97 -18.93
CA ALA A 26 -2.57 -24.60 -17.66
C ALA A 26 -4.07 -24.41 -17.32
N LEU A 27 -4.62 -23.23 -17.60
CA LEU A 27 -6.04 -22.95 -17.45
C LEU A 27 -6.90 -23.84 -18.37
N ALA A 28 -6.49 -24.04 -19.62
CA ALA A 28 -7.17 -24.94 -20.55
C ALA A 28 -7.18 -26.41 -20.07
N ARG A 29 -6.12 -26.83 -19.37
CA ARG A 29 -5.99 -28.16 -18.76
C ARG A 29 -6.65 -28.29 -17.38
N ASP A 30 -7.27 -27.23 -16.89
CA ASP A 30 -7.89 -27.19 -15.57
C ASP A 30 -6.90 -27.47 -14.41
N ASP A 31 -5.67 -26.95 -14.56
CA ASP A 31 -4.52 -27.20 -13.70
C ASP A 31 -4.05 -25.92 -12.95
N PRO A 32 -4.48 -25.73 -11.70
CA PRO A 32 -4.03 -24.62 -10.86
C PRO A 32 -2.51 -24.63 -10.62
N ASN A 33 -1.89 -25.82 -10.51
CA ASN A 33 -0.46 -25.95 -10.22
C ASN A 33 0.40 -25.54 -11.43
N GLY A 34 -0.07 -25.80 -12.63
CA GLY A 34 0.55 -25.32 -13.87
C GLY A 34 0.58 -23.80 -13.95
N VAL A 35 -0.47 -23.11 -13.50
CA VAL A 35 -0.49 -21.64 -13.39
C VAL A 35 0.55 -21.14 -12.38
N VAL A 36 0.63 -21.79 -11.23
CA VAL A 36 1.62 -21.45 -10.18
C VAL A 36 3.03 -21.64 -10.69
N THR A 37 3.32 -22.77 -11.34
CA THR A 37 4.63 -23.08 -11.93
C THR A 37 5.05 -22.01 -12.94
N ALA A 38 4.13 -21.59 -13.80
CA ALA A 38 4.40 -20.54 -14.79
C ALA A 38 4.75 -19.19 -14.14
N LEU A 39 4.13 -18.86 -13.00
CA LEU A 39 4.38 -17.63 -12.26
C LEU A 39 5.64 -17.71 -11.38
N ASP A 40 5.92 -18.85 -10.76
CA ASP A 40 7.09 -19.06 -9.89
C ASP A 40 8.38 -19.20 -10.69
N GLY A 41 8.30 -19.66 -11.95
CA GLY A 41 9.42 -19.66 -12.90
C GLY A 41 9.91 -18.27 -13.32
N GLN A 42 9.27 -17.20 -12.84
CA GLN A 42 9.69 -15.82 -13.06
C GLN A 42 10.65 -15.34 -11.96
N LEU A 43 11.20 -14.13 -12.13
CA LEU A 43 12.00 -13.46 -11.12
C LEU A 43 11.31 -12.20 -10.57
N HIS A 44 11.27 -12.09 -9.25
CA HIS A 44 10.82 -10.90 -8.52
C HIS A 44 11.84 -10.53 -7.46
N HIS A 45 12.39 -9.31 -7.54
CA HIS A 45 13.49 -8.84 -6.67
C HIS A 45 14.71 -9.79 -6.62
N GLY A 46 15.01 -10.46 -7.75
CA GLY A 46 16.13 -11.40 -7.87
C GLY A 46 15.91 -12.76 -7.20
N ARG A 47 14.67 -13.08 -6.79
CA ARG A 47 14.27 -14.39 -6.26
C ARG A 47 13.18 -15.00 -7.14
N PRO A 48 12.98 -16.34 -7.12
CA PRO A 48 11.84 -16.97 -7.75
C PRO A 48 10.52 -16.32 -7.30
N GLY A 49 9.67 -15.96 -8.26
CA GLY A 49 8.42 -15.25 -8.04
C GLY A 49 8.07 -14.32 -9.20
N SER A 50 6.81 -13.93 -9.32
CA SER A 50 6.33 -13.10 -10.44
C SER A 50 6.36 -11.60 -10.13
N PRO A 51 6.36 -10.71 -11.14
CA PRO A 51 6.03 -9.30 -10.91
C PRO A 51 4.56 -9.11 -10.52
N ALA A 52 4.26 -8.14 -9.66
CA ALA A 52 2.88 -7.85 -9.24
C ALA A 52 1.91 -7.57 -10.41
N ALA A 53 2.37 -6.86 -11.44
CA ALA A 53 1.59 -6.58 -12.64
C ALA A 53 1.20 -7.87 -13.41
N LEU A 54 2.12 -8.83 -13.47
CA LEU A 54 1.86 -10.13 -14.10
C LEU A 54 0.82 -10.91 -13.31
N ARG A 55 0.93 -10.96 -11.97
CA ARG A 55 -0.08 -11.60 -11.12
C ARG A 55 -1.46 -10.97 -11.29
N GLN A 56 -1.53 -9.65 -11.34
CA GLN A 56 -2.80 -8.94 -11.55
C GLN A 56 -3.43 -9.34 -12.89
N GLN A 57 -2.66 -9.31 -13.96
CA GLN A 57 -3.13 -9.71 -15.29
C GLN A 57 -3.62 -11.18 -15.31
N VAL A 58 -2.91 -12.07 -14.63
CA VAL A 58 -3.31 -13.48 -14.51
C VAL A 58 -4.59 -13.63 -13.70
N GLY A 59 -4.70 -12.96 -12.55
CA GLY A 59 -5.89 -12.98 -11.70
C GLY A 59 -7.14 -12.49 -12.44
N GLU A 60 -7.04 -11.41 -13.21
CA GLU A 60 -8.14 -10.87 -14.02
C GLU A 60 -8.60 -11.86 -15.10
N ARG A 61 -7.65 -12.48 -15.81
CA ARG A 61 -7.96 -13.49 -16.84
C ARG A 61 -8.60 -14.73 -16.24
N LEU A 62 -8.07 -15.22 -15.12
CA LEU A 62 -8.63 -16.38 -14.42
C LEU A 62 -10.04 -16.06 -13.91
N ALA A 63 -10.25 -14.91 -13.26
CA ALA A 63 -11.57 -14.49 -12.78
C ALA A 63 -12.58 -14.40 -13.92
N THR A 64 -12.18 -13.85 -15.07
CA THR A 64 -13.06 -13.74 -16.25
C THR A 64 -13.40 -15.11 -16.83
N THR A 65 -12.40 -15.97 -17.06
CA THR A 65 -12.60 -17.28 -17.68
C THR A 65 -13.37 -18.24 -16.78
N LEU A 66 -13.18 -18.16 -15.47
CA LEU A 66 -13.82 -19.05 -14.50
C LEU A 66 -15.19 -18.54 -14.02
N ALA A 67 -15.57 -17.30 -14.33
CA ALA A 67 -16.81 -16.67 -13.85
C ALA A 67 -18.09 -17.47 -14.14
N ALA A 68 -18.17 -18.15 -15.29
CA ALA A 68 -19.34 -18.93 -15.68
C ALA A 68 -19.43 -20.32 -15.02
N GLN A 69 -18.42 -20.72 -14.23
CA GLN A 69 -18.28 -22.07 -13.69
C GLN A 69 -18.01 -22.00 -12.18
N SER A 70 -19.04 -21.64 -11.39
CA SER A 70 -18.95 -21.39 -9.93
C SER A 70 -18.32 -22.54 -9.13
N GLY A 71 -18.59 -23.79 -9.49
CA GLY A 71 -17.93 -24.95 -8.86
C GLY A 71 -16.44 -25.05 -9.18
N ARG A 72 -16.05 -24.70 -10.41
CA ARG A 72 -14.66 -24.73 -10.87
C ARG A 72 -13.85 -23.61 -10.22
N ILE A 73 -14.37 -22.38 -10.19
CA ILE A 73 -13.67 -21.26 -9.57
C ILE A 73 -13.45 -21.47 -8.07
N SER A 74 -14.42 -22.07 -7.38
CA SER A 74 -14.30 -22.40 -5.95
C SER A 74 -13.17 -23.40 -5.70
N ARG A 75 -13.12 -24.50 -6.47
CA ARG A 75 -12.03 -25.48 -6.40
C ARG A 75 -10.66 -24.86 -6.68
N TRP A 76 -10.59 -23.94 -7.64
CA TRP A 76 -9.36 -23.21 -7.96
C TRP A 76 -8.90 -22.30 -6.82
N ILE A 77 -9.82 -21.53 -6.23
CA ILE A 77 -9.54 -20.67 -5.08
C ILE A 77 -9.00 -21.50 -3.93
N ASP A 78 -9.67 -22.61 -3.58
CA ASP A 78 -9.28 -23.46 -2.46
C ASP A 78 -7.89 -24.09 -2.68
N ALA A 79 -7.63 -24.60 -3.89
CA ALA A 79 -6.33 -25.17 -4.26
C ALA A 79 -5.20 -24.13 -4.19
N LEU A 80 -5.44 -22.91 -4.68
CA LEU A 80 -4.44 -21.84 -4.68
C LEU A 80 -4.21 -21.28 -3.27
N ALA A 81 -5.25 -21.15 -2.45
CA ALA A 81 -5.16 -20.65 -1.08
C ALA A 81 -4.44 -21.63 -0.14
N ALA A 82 -4.57 -22.93 -0.36
CA ALA A 82 -3.89 -23.98 0.41
C ALA A 82 -2.48 -24.31 -0.11
N SER A 83 -2.07 -23.75 -1.25
CA SER A 83 -0.77 -24.05 -1.88
C SER A 83 0.41 -23.60 -1.00
N PRO A 84 1.53 -24.35 -0.99
CA PRO A 84 2.76 -23.91 -0.33
C PRO A 84 3.38 -22.67 -0.99
N SER A 85 3.08 -22.40 -2.26
CA SER A 85 3.60 -21.25 -2.99
C SER A 85 2.94 -19.94 -2.54
N PRO A 86 3.72 -18.93 -2.08
CA PRO A 86 3.18 -17.60 -1.79
C PRO A 86 2.55 -16.92 -3.02
N THR A 87 3.06 -17.20 -4.22
CA THR A 87 2.50 -16.69 -5.47
C THR A 87 1.09 -17.22 -5.71
N ALA A 88 0.86 -18.51 -5.45
CA ALA A 88 -0.45 -19.13 -5.55
C ALA A 88 -1.46 -18.46 -4.61
N ARG A 89 -1.09 -18.25 -3.35
CA ARG A 89 -1.95 -17.61 -2.34
C ARG A 89 -2.23 -16.13 -2.66
N GLN A 90 -1.29 -15.43 -3.29
CA GLN A 90 -1.53 -14.09 -3.85
C GLN A 90 -2.55 -14.12 -5.00
N VAL A 91 -2.49 -15.11 -5.91
CA VAL A 91 -3.48 -15.27 -6.98
C VAL A 91 -4.85 -15.65 -6.39
N ALA A 92 -4.90 -16.47 -5.35
CA ALA A 92 -6.15 -16.78 -4.63
C ALA A 92 -6.84 -15.50 -4.13
N CYS A 93 -6.09 -14.53 -3.59
CA CYS A 93 -6.64 -13.23 -3.18
C CYS A 93 -7.34 -12.49 -4.33
N LEU A 94 -6.80 -12.56 -5.55
CA LEU A 94 -7.39 -11.92 -6.73
C LEU A 94 -8.70 -12.59 -7.17
N LEU A 95 -8.79 -13.91 -7.00
CA LEU A 95 -9.98 -14.68 -7.36
C LEU A 95 -11.08 -14.60 -6.32
N LEU A 96 -10.73 -14.56 -5.02
CA LEU A 96 -11.69 -14.53 -3.91
C LEU A 96 -12.74 -13.42 -4.03
N ALA A 97 -12.38 -12.27 -4.62
CA ALA A 97 -13.31 -11.17 -4.84
C ALA A 97 -14.52 -11.55 -5.72
N SER A 98 -14.37 -12.53 -6.62
CA SER A 98 -15.47 -13.01 -7.48
C SER A 98 -16.49 -13.87 -6.73
N ARG A 99 -16.08 -14.57 -5.67
CA ARG A 99 -16.94 -15.41 -4.83
C ARG A 99 -17.73 -14.61 -3.78
N TYR A 100 -17.36 -13.36 -3.54
CA TYR A 100 -17.95 -12.53 -2.49
C TYR A 100 -19.48 -12.37 -2.55
N PRO A 101 -20.13 -12.20 -3.73
CA PRO A 101 -21.59 -12.09 -3.79
C PRO A 101 -22.32 -13.36 -3.33
N GLU A 102 -21.71 -14.53 -3.52
CA GLU A 102 -22.29 -15.84 -3.20
C GLU A 102 -21.96 -16.28 -1.76
N ASP A 103 -20.73 -16.02 -1.31
CA ASP A 103 -20.23 -16.42 0.00
C ASP A 103 -19.38 -15.30 0.66
N PRO A 104 -20.04 -14.22 1.12
CA PRO A 104 -19.32 -13.10 1.71
C PRO A 104 -18.64 -13.49 3.03
N ILE A 105 -19.20 -14.44 3.79
CA ILE A 105 -18.65 -14.85 5.08
C ILE A 105 -17.37 -15.66 4.87
N GLY A 106 -17.40 -16.68 4.00
CA GLY A 106 -16.24 -17.53 3.72
C GLY A 106 -15.10 -16.76 3.04
N VAL A 107 -15.43 -15.82 2.14
CA VAL A 107 -14.42 -14.94 1.54
C VAL A 107 -13.73 -14.07 2.59
N LEU A 108 -14.47 -13.53 3.57
CA LEU A 108 -13.87 -12.73 4.65
C LEU A 108 -12.99 -13.56 5.57
N GLN A 109 -13.43 -14.77 5.94
CA GLN A 109 -12.61 -15.71 6.71
C GLN A 109 -11.31 -16.06 5.99
N SER A 110 -11.38 -16.28 4.68
CA SER A 110 -10.22 -16.55 3.84
C SER A 110 -9.29 -15.34 3.76
N ALA A 111 -9.83 -14.15 3.54
CA ALA A 111 -9.07 -12.90 3.50
C ALA A 111 -8.34 -12.61 4.81
N GLU A 112 -8.97 -12.87 5.96
CA GLU A 112 -8.36 -12.70 7.27
C GLU A 112 -7.28 -13.74 7.55
N THR A 113 -7.50 -14.99 7.16
CA THR A 113 -6.48 -16.05 7.25
C THR A 113 -5.26 -15.69 6.40
N LEU A 114 -5.47 -15.22 5.17
CA LEU A 114 -4.39 -14.78 4.27
C LEU A 114 -3.73 -13.49 4.74
N ALA A 115 -4.44 -12.63 5.47
CA ALA A 115 -3.85 -11.46 6.11
C ALA A 115 -2.87 -11.86 7.23
N GLU A 116 -3.00 -13.06 7.81
CA GLU A 116 -2.08 -13.63 8.81
C GLU A 116 -0.97 -14.50 8.19
N ASP A 117 -0.88 -14.58 6.86
CA ASP A 117 0.06 -15.47 6.18
C ASP A 117 1.52 -15.18 6.60
N PRO A 118 2.38 -16.20 6.78
CA PRO A 118 3.79 -15.98 7.11
C PRO A 118 4.52 -15.15 6.04
N HIS A 119 4.10 -15.23 4.78
CA HIS A 119 4.70 -14.50 3.68
C HIS A 119 4.10 -13.09 3.54
N TRP A 120 4.95 -12.07 3.64
CA TRP A 120 4.50 -10.66 3.69
C TRP A 120 3.75 -10.19 2.43
N GLU A 121 4.10 -10.73 1.24
CA GLU A 121 3.40 -10.38 0.00
C GLU A 121 1.97 -10.95 -0.04
N VAL A 122 1.73 -12.10 0.58
CA VAL A 122 0.37 -12.67 0.70
C VAL A 122 -0.46 -11.78 1.60
N ARG A 123 0.11 -11.31 2.73
CA ARG A 123 -0.56 -10.34 3.61
C ARG A 123 -0.90 -9.04 2.90
N GLU A 124 -0.04 -8.58 1.98
CA GLU A 124 -0.31 -7.40 1.16
C GLU A 124 -1.44 -7.64 0.16
N ALA A 125 -1.44 -8.79 -0.53
CA ALA A 125 -2.51 -9.18 -1.43
C ALA A 125 -3.86 -9.32 -0.70
N ALA A 126 -3.88 -9.86 0.52
CA ALA A 126 -5.06 -9.94 1.37
C ALA A 126 -5.59 -8.54 1.75
N GLY A 127 -4.71 -7.60 2.08
CA GLY A 127 -5.09 -6.19 2.28
C GLY A 127 -5.68 -5.55 1.01
N GLY A 128 -5.15 -5.89 -0.17
CA GLY A 128 -5.71 -5.50 -1.47
C GLY A 128 -7.09 -6.08 -1.74
N LEU A 129 -7.31 -7.36 -1.40
CA LEU A 129 -8.62 -8.00 -1.45
C LEU A 129 -9.61 -7.28 -0.52
N LEU A 130 -9.26 -7.04 0.74
CA LEU A 130 -10.12 -6.32 1.68
C LEU A 130 -10.46 -4.90 1.19
N GLY A 131 -9.52 -4.21 0.55
CA GLY A 131 -9.79 -2.90 -0.08
C GLY A 131 -10.73 -2.99 -1.29
N THR A 132 -10.58 -4.04 -2.11
CA THR A 132 -11.51 -4.32 -3.21
C THR A 132 -12.92 -4.60 -2.71
N LEU A 133 -13.05 -5.37 -1.62
CA LEU A 133 -14.34 -5.64 -1.00
C LEU A 133 -14.93 -4.36 -0.37
N LEU A 134 -14.11 -3.56 0.32
CA LEU A 134 -14.54 -2.27 0.88
C LEU A 134 -15.06 -1.32 -0.19
N ASP A 135 -14.46 -1.29 -1.37
CA ASP A 135 -14.97 -0.46 -2.47
C ASP A 135 -16.34 -0.95 -2.99
N ARG A 136 -16.56 -2.26 -3.03
CA ARG A 136 -17.78 -2.90 -3.54
C ARG A 136 -18.96 -2.87 -2.57
N ASP A 137 -18.72 -3.14 -1.29
CA ASP A 137 -19.73 -3.28 -0.24
C ASP A 137 -19.32 -2.46 1.00
N PHE A 138 -19.40 -1.14 0.83
CA PHE A 138 -18.75 -0.19 1.73
C PHE A 138 -19.22 -0.29 3.18
N ASP A 139 -20.53 -0.30 3.42
CA ASP A 139 -21.06 -0.27 4.79
C ASP A 139 -20.76 -1.55 5.56
N ARG A 140 -20.97 -2.72 4.94
CA ARG A 140 -20.70 -4.00 5.57
C ARG A 140 -19.21 -4.17 5.85
N MET A 141 -18.38 -3.85 4.87
CA MET A 141 -16.94 -3.99 5.00
C MET A 141 -16.36 -2.98 5.98
N ARG A 142 -16.88 -1.75 6.02
CA ARG A 142 -16.51 -0.77 7.06
C ARG A 142 -16.73 -1.35 8.45
N GLY A 143 -17.92 -1.90 8.73
CA GLY A 143 -18.21 -2.54 10.02
C GLY A 143 -17.26 -3.69 10.35
N ARG A 144 -16.88 -4.52 9.36
CA ARG A 144 -15.88 -5.58 9.58
C ARG A 144 -14.49 -5.02 9.87
N LEU A 145 -14.05 -4.01 9.11
CA LEU A 145 -12.74 -3.39 9.30
C LEU A 145 -12.64 -2.64 10.64
N GLU A 146 -13.74 -2.13 11.18
CA GLU A 146 -13.80 -1.56 12.53
C GLU A 146 -13.50 -2.61 13.62
N VAL A 147 -13.90 -3.87 13.41
CA VAL A 147 -13.52 -4.98 14.30
C VAL A 147 -12.04 -5.30 14.12
N LEU A 148 -11.56 -5.41 12.87
CA LEU A 148 -10.18 -5.81 12.57
C LEU A 148 -9.14 -4.78 13.06
N ARG A 149 -9.44 -3.47 13.01
CA ARG A 149 -8.52 -2.43 13.50
C ARG A 149 -8.28 -2.50 15.00
N SER A 150 -9.14 -3.18 15.75
CA SER A 150 -9.01 -3.42 17.18
C SER A 150 -8.45 -4.80 17.52
N SER A 151 -8.05 -5.58 16.50
CA SER A 151 -7.44 -6.90 16.70
C SER A 151 -6.11 -6.81 17.45
N LYS A 152 -5.80 -7.86 18.23
CA LYS A 152 -4.48 -8.02 18.85
C LYS A 152 -3.38 -8.25 17.81
N SER A 153 -3.73 -8.82 16.66
CA SER A 153 -2.78 -9.05 15.57
C SER A 153 -2.43 -7.77 14.83
N GLU A 154 -1.14 -7.47 14.74
CA GLU A 154 -0.63 -6.37 13.92
C GLU A 154 -0.87 -6.57 12.42
N ASN A 155 -0.98 -7.83 11.97
CA ASN A 155 -1.22 -8.15 10.57
C ASN A 155 -2.64 -7.75 10.16
N LEU A 156 -3.63 -8.08 10.98
CA LEU A 156 -5.02 -7.67 10.77
C LEU A 156 -5.19 -6.15 10.90
N ARG A 157 -4.53 -5.49 11.86
CA ARG A 157 -4.55 -4.03 11.94
C ARG A 157 -3.91 -3.38 10.70
N ARG A 158 -2.79 -3.92 10.22
CA ARG A 158 -2.15 -3.46 8.97
C ARG A 158 -3.05 -3.70 7.76
N SER A 159 -3.78 -4.81 7.69
CA SER A 159 -4.65 -5.11 6.56
C SER A 159 -5.77 -4.09 6.42
N VAL A 160 -6.28 -3.53 7.53
CA VAL A 160 -7.20 -2.37 7.50
C VAL A 160 -6.56 -1.15 6.85
N VAL A 161 -5.31 -0.83 7.20
CA VAL A 161 -4.57 0.30 6.63
C VAL A 161 -4.42 0.13 5.11
N LEU A 162 -4.08 -1.07 4.65
CA LEU A 162 -4.01 -1.38 3.23
C LEU A 162 -5.37 -1.35 2.55
N ALA A 163 -6.42 -1.90 3.18
CA ALA A 163 -7.76 -1.88 2.63
C ALA A 163 -8.22 -0.45 2.34
N VAL A 164 -7.99 0.49 3.28
CA VAL A 164 -8.26 1.91 3.08
C VAL A 164 -7.45 2.49 1.92
N LYS A 165 -6.16 2.15 1.80
CA LYS A 165 -5.31 2.61 0.69
C LYS A 165 -5.86 2.16 -0.67
N TYR A 166 -6.28 0.91 -0.80
CA TYR A 166 -6.78 0.37 -2.06
C TYR A 166 -8.22 0.80 -2.37
N ALA A 167 -9.04 1.08 -1.36
CA ALA A 167 -10.39 1.63 -1.51
C ALA A 167 -10.43 3.16 -1.72
N ALA A 168 -9.29 3.86 -1.59
CA ALA A 168 -9.20 5.29 -1.85
C ALA A 168 -9.27 5.57 -3.36
N ARG A 169 -10.47 5.88 -3.86
CA ARG A 169 -10.79 6.06 -5.28
C ARG A 169 -11.07 7.52 -5.62
N ARG A 170 -10.46 8.02 -6.72
CA ARG A 170 -10.62 9.43 -7.17
C ARG A 170 -12.03 9.79 -7.63
N ASP A 171 -12.76 8.79 -8.11
CA ASP A 171 -14.16 8.87 -8.54
C ASP A 171 -15.15 8.75 -7.39
N ARG A 172 -14.66 8.53 -6.15
CA ARG A 172 -15.47 8.46 -4.92
C ARG A 172 -14.85 9.26 -3.76
N PRO A 173 -14.53 10.55 -3.94
CA PRO A 173 -13.88 11.36 -2.92
C PRO A 173 -14.73 11.54 -1.65
N GLU A 174 -16.05 11.45 -1.77
CA GLU A 174 -17.00 11.57 -0.65
C GLU A 174 -16.76 10.54 0.47
N ARG A 175 -16.13 9.39 0.14
CA ARG A 175 -15.80 8.34 1.11
C ARG A 175 -14.57 8.65 1.97
N VAL A 176 -13.77 9.65 1.62
CA VAL A 176 -12.49 9.92 2.32
C VAL A 176 -12.70 10.21 3.81
N GLY A 177 -13.79 10.89 4.19
CA GLY A 177 -14.13 11.13 5.60
C GLY A 177 -14.29 9.82 6.39
N ASP A 178 -15.08 8.87 5.88
CA ASP A 178 -15.29 7.56 6.49
C ASP A 178 -14.00 6.73 6.52
N LEU A 179 -13.22 6.77 5.44
CA LEU A 179 -11.92 6.10 5.36
C LEU A 179 -10.93 6.65 6.40
N LEU A 180 -10.90 7.97 6.61
CA LEU A 180 -10.12 8.60 7.69
C LEU A 180 -10.64 8.17 9.07
N GLY A 181 -11.95 8.00 9.22
CA GLY A 181 -12.59 7.47 10.43
C GLY A 181 -12.13 6.06 10.79
N LEU A 182 -11.92 5.18 9.80
CA LEU A 182 -11.34 3.85 10.01
C LEU A 182 -9.91 3.93 10.56
N LEU A 183 -9.11 4.84 10.02
CA LEU A 183 -7.68 5.01 10.36
C LEU A 183 -7.43 5.73 11.67
N ALA A 184 -8.35 6.58 12.14
CA ALA A 184 -8.10 7.48 13.27
C ALA A 184 -7.63 6.74 14.55
N PRO A 185 -8.21 5.60 14.98
CA PRO A 185 -7.69 4.85 16.13
C PRO A 185 -6.28 4.26 15.91
N LEU A 186 -5.96 3.86 14.68
CA LEU A 186 -4.66 3.29 14.32
C LEU A 186 -3.54 4.32 14.30
N LEU A 187 -3.83 5.63 14.38
CA LEU A 187 -2.80 6.67 14.50
C LEU A 187 -1.96 6.52 15.79
N ARG A 188 -2.49 5.83 16.81
CA ARG A 188 -1.81 5.51 18.07
C ARG A 188 -1.15 4.13 18.10
N ASP A 189 -1.17 3.40 16.98
CA ASP A 189 -0.64 2.04 16.93
C ASP A 189 0.86 2.00 17.24
N GLN A 190 1.24 1.18 18.21
CA GLN A 190 2.62 1.07 18.68
C GLN A 190 3.46 0.12 17.81
N GLU A 191 2.87 -0.59 16.86
CA GLU A 191 3.61 -1.46 15.96
C GLU A 191 4.20 -0.70 14.76
N PRO A 192 5.54 -0.70 14.59
CA PRO A 192 6.17 -0.06 13.44
C PRO A 192 5.65 -0.60 12.11
N TYR A 193 5.26 -1.88 12.05
CA TYR A 193 4.75 -2.53 10.85
C TYR A 193 3.44 -1.89 10.36
N VAL A 194 2.51 -1.59 11.27
CA VAL A 194 1.27 -0.86 10.97
C VAL A 194 1.58 0.59 10.59
N ARG A 195 2.36 1.30 11.43
CA ARG A 195 2.65 2.74 11.26
C ARG A 195 3.33 3.09 9.94
N ARG A 196 4.26 2.26 9.46
CA ARG A 196 4.95 2.50 8.18
C ARG A 196 4.01 2.50 6.99
N ASN A 197 2.86 1.82 7.08
CA ASN A 197 1.84 1.81 6.04
C ASN A 197 0.79 2.92 6.22
N LEU A 198 0.72 3.53 7.41
CA LEU A 198 -0.31 4.51 7.77
C LEU A 198 0.01 5.93 7.28
N GLY A 199 0.83 6.67 8.03
CA GLY A 199 1.17 8.06 7.74
C GLY A 199 1.71 8.27 6.32
N PRO A 200 2.89 7.70 5.96
CA PRO A 200 3.48 7.99 4.66
C PRO A 200 2.74 7.33 3.49
N SER A 201 2.26 6.08 3.62
CA SER A 201 1.66 5.39 2.46
C SER A 201 0.17 5.69 2.30
N THR A 202 -0.66 5.31 3.27
CA THR A 202 -2.12 5.39 3.10
C THR A 202 -2.62 6.83 3.16
N ILE A 203 -2.22 7.58 4.18
CA ILE A 203 -2.61 8.98 4.31
C ILE A 203 -1.86 9.83 3.28
N GLY A 204 -0.53 9.66 3.21
CA GLY A 204 0.37 10.48 2.41
C GLY A 204 0.27 10.27 0.90
N ASP A 205 0.27 9.02 0.42
CA ASP A 205 0.29 8.71 -1.02
C ASP A 205 -1.10 8.42 -1.62
N ALA A 206 -2.07 7.99 -0.82
CA ALA A 206 -3.42 7.67 -1.28
C ALA A 206 -4.46 8.74 -0.91
N LEU A 207 -4.77 8.98 0.36
CA LEU A 207 -5.89 9.87 0.73
C LEU A 207 -5.64 11.33 0.33
N LEU A 208 -4.42 11.86 0.50
CA LEU A 208 -4.06 13.20 0.01
C LEU A 208 -4.19 13.34 -1.52
N ARG A 209 -4.09 12.23 -2.27
CA ARG A 209 -4.26 12.21 -3.73
C ARG A 209 -5.74 12.30 -4.13
N VAL A 210 -6.63 11.76 -3.31
CA VAL A 210 -8.06 11.60 -3.62
C VAL A 210 -8.83 12.83 -3.17
N ASP A 211 -8.76 13.18 -1.89
CA ASP A 211 -9.35 14.40 -1.35
C ASP A 211 -8.34 15.11 -0.44
N PRO A 212 -7.50 16.00 -1.01
CA PRO A 212 -6.54 16.76 -0.22
C PRO A 212 -7.22 17.71 0.77
N LYS A 213 -8.42 18.21 0.47
CA LYS A 213 -9.09 19.21 1.34
C LYS A 213 -9.50 18.56 2.66
N GLU A 214 -10.24 17.46 2.60
CA GLU A 214 -10.71 16.77 3.81
C GLU A 214 -9.53 16.12 4.56
N THR A 215 -8.59 15.52 3.82
CA THR A 215 -7.40 14.90 4.44
C THR A 215 -6.55 15.94 5.17
N LEU A 216 -6.25 17.11 4.55
CA LEU A 216 -5.47 18.17 5.21
C LEU A 216 -6.19 18.79 6.41
N LYS A 217 -7.53 18.86 6.40
CA LYS A 217 -8.32 19.28 7.54
C LYS A 217 -8.11 18.34 8.73
N CYS A 218 -8.27 17.03 8.53
CA CYS A 218 -8.02 16.02 9.56
C CYS A 218 -6.55 16.05 10.05
N LEU A 219 -5.57 16.14 9.15
CA LEU A 219 -4.16 16.24 9.52
C LEU A 219 -3.87 17.46 10.40
N ARG A 220 -4.52 18.60 10.11
CA ARG A 220 -4.39 19.81 10.92
C ARG A 220 -4.97 19.59 12.32
N GLU A 221 -6.11 18.94 12.44
CA GLU A 221 -6.74 18.60 13.72
C GLU A 221 -5.85 17.64 14.52
N TRP A 222 -5.49 16.49 13.95
CA TRP A 222 -4.66 15.46 14.58
C TRP A 222 -3.24 15.93 14.93
N SER A 223 -2.71 16.97 14.26
CA SER A 223 -1.40 17.55 14.64
C SER A 223 -1.36 18.15 16.04
N ARG A 224 -2.52 18.37 16.67
CA ARG A 224 -2.65 18.89 18.04
C ARG A 224 -2.73 17.80 19.10
N ASP A 225 -2.73 16.53 18.69
CA ASP A 225 -2.82 15.41 19.62
C ASP A 225 -1.61 15.36 20.56
N ARG A 226 -1.83 14.92 21.81
CA ARG A 226 -0.77 14.80 22.82
C ARG A 226 0.11 13.57 22.59
N ASP A 227 -0.38 12.58 21.88
CA ASP A 227 0.38 11.39 21.54
C ASP A 227 1.42 11.67 20.43
N GLN A 228 2.70 11.42 20.74
CA GLN A 228 3.80 11.63 19.79
C GLN A 228 3.70 10.71 18.56
N THR A 229 3.07 9.55 18.67
CA THR A 229 2.89 8.59 17.58
C THR A 229 1.86 9.11 16.58
N VAL A 230 0.79 9.75 17.07
CA VAL A 230 -0.16 10.46 16.20
C VAL A 230 0.56 11.56 15.45
N ARG A 231 1.25 12.46 16.17
CA ARG A 231 2.01 13.57 15.57
C ARG A 231 3.07 13.10 14.59
N TRP A 232 3.74 11.98 14.86
CA TRP A 232 4.68 11.33 13.95
C TRP A 232 4.01 10.91 12.64
N ASN A 233 2.83 10.26 12.70
CA ASN A 233 2.08 9.87 11.51
C ASN A 233 1.71 11.09 10.65
N ILE A 234 1.30 12.19 11.28
CA ILE A 234 0.96 13.45 10.59
C ILE A 234 2.17 14.02 9.85
N ALA A 235 3.32 14.12 10.52
CA ALA A 235 4.54 14.60 9.86
C ALA A 235 4.95 13.66 8.71
N MET A 236 4.88 12.35 8.93
CA MET A 236 5.27 11.35 7.93
C MET A 236 4.39 11.32 6.68
N ALA A 237 3.12 11.75 6.76
CA ALA A 237 2.27 11.90 5.59
C ALA A 237 2.90 12.80 4.51
N PHE A 238 3.60 13.86 4.93
CA PHE A 238 4.29 14.79 4.03
C PHE A 238 5.67 14.29 3.56
N SER A 239 6.15 13.15 4.07
CA SER A 239 7.39 12.50 3.60
C SER A 239 7.20 11.58 2.39
N SER A 240 5.94 11.38 1.99
CA SER A 240 5.53 10.55 0.86
C SER A 240 5.73 11.27 -0.49
N ALA A 241 5.50 10.58 -1.60
CA ALA A 241 5.63 11.21 -2.91
C ALA A 241 4.52 12.24 -3.14
N ILE A 242 3.25 11.87 -2.90
CA ILE A 242 2.12 12.77 -3.06
C ILE A 242 2.06 13.82 -1.96
N GLY A 243 2.24 13.42 -0.69
CA GLY A 243 2.20 14.35 0.43
C GLY A 243 3.17 15.52 0.30
N SER A 244 4.32 15.29 -0.35
CA SER A 244 5.31 16.34 -0.62
C SER A 244 4.83 17.49 -1.51
N PHE A 245 3.80 17.28 -2.35
CA PHE A 245 3.18 18.33 -3.17
C PHE A 245 2.33 19.32 -2.38
N HIS A 246 2.06 19.04 -1.09
CA HIS A 246 1.18 19.87 -0.27
C HIS A 246 1.95 20.81 0.66
N TRP A 247 3.19 21.19 0.33
CA TRP A 247 4.03 22.08 1.16
C TRP A 247 3.32 23.35 1.66
N PRO A 248 2.57 24.11 0.82
CA PRO A 248 1.89 25.32 1.30
C PRO A 248 0.96 25.08 2.49
N ALA A 249 0.21 23.97 2.48
CA ALA A 249 -0.65 23.58 3.60
C ALA A 249 0.14 22.92 4.73
N ALA A 250 1.11 22.07 4.38
CA ALA A 250 1.95 21.31 5.31
C ALA A 250 2.82 22.21 6.19
N LYS A 251 3.30 23.34 5.67
CA LYS A 251 4.19 24.28 6.36
C LYS A 251 3.65 24.63 7.75
N SER A 252 2.40 25.06 7.84
CA SER A 252 1.76 25.42 9.13
C SER A 252 1.66 24.25 10.12
N ILE A 253 1.45 23.02 9.62
CA ILE A 253 1.37 21.81 10.43
C ILE A 253 2.78 21.43 10.93
N LEU A 254 3.76 21.38 10.04
CA LEU A 254 5.14 21.05 10.35
C LEU A 254 5.77 22.09 11.29
N GLU A 255 5.45 23.38 11.13
CA GLU A 255 5.86 24.46 12.03
C GLU A 255 5.37 24.24 13.47
N ARG A 256 4.16 23.71 13.65
CA ARG A 256 3.64 23.34 14.98
C ARG A 256 4.41 22.14 15.54
N LEU A 257 4.54 21.10 14.74
CA LEU A 257 5.17 19.84 15.16
C LEU A 257 6.67 19.98 15.47
N ALA A 258 7.35 20.94 14.84
CA ALA A 258 8.78 21.17 15.01
C ALA A 258 9.21 21.65 16.40
N LYS A 259 8.27 22.21 17.19
CA LYS A 259 8.53 22.77 18.53
C LYS A 259 8.69 21.72 19.62
N GLY A 260 8.07 20.54 19.46
CA GLY A 260 7.97 19.54 20.53
C GLY A 260 9.34 18.99 20.94
N PRO A 261 9.51 18.53 22.20
CA PRO A 261 10.76 17.94 22.68
C PRO A 261 11.05 16.58 22.04
N GLU A 262 10.04 15.90 21.48
CA GLU A 262 10.13 14.48 21.15
C GLU A 262 11.01 14.22 19.91
N PRO A 263 12.15 13.50 20.06
CA PRO A 263 13.02 13.21 18.94
C PRO A 263 12.32 12.47 17.79
N LEU A 264 11.35 11.62 18.11
CA LEU A 264 10.56 10.88 17.13
C LEU A 264 9.84 11.83 16.15
N VAL A 265 9.13 12.83 16.68
CA VAL A 265 8.39 13.81 15.88
C VAL A 265 9.35 14.73 15.12
N ARG A 266 10.42 15.20 15.76
CA ARG A 266 11.43 16.04 15.09
C ARG A 266 12.06 15.37 13.89
N ASN A 267 12.42 14.09 14.01
CA ASN A 267 12.97 13.32 12.89
C ASN A 267 11.97 13.14 11.74
N ALA A 268 10.69 12.93 12.06
CA ALA A 268 9.64 12.86 11.05
C ALA A 268 9.43 14.20 10.33
N VAL A 269 9.39 15.31 11.07
CA VAL A 269 9.31 16.67 10.49
C VAL A 269 10.51 16.92 9.58
N ALA A 270 11.73 16.59 10.04
CA ALA A 270 12.93 16.78 9.24
C ALA A 270 12.89 15.94 7.95
N LYS A 271 12.40 14.69 8.02
CA LYS A 271 12.22 13.83 6.85
C LYS A 271 11.20 14.40 5.88
N ALA A 272 10.06 14.88 6.37
CA ALA A 272 9.04 15.55 5.57
C ALA A 272 9.58 16.79 4.86
N MET A 273 10.26 17.69 5.59
CA MET A 273 10.88 18.87 5.00
C MET A 273 11.92 18.52 3.93
N ARG A 274 12.79 17.53 4.17
CA ARG A 274 13.75 17.07 3.16
C ARG A 274 13.06 16.55 1.90
N ARG A 275 11.91 15.88 2.03
CA ARG A 275 11.11 15.43 0.89
C ARG A 275 10.48 16.61 0.16
N CYS A 276 9.82 17.52 0.87
CA CYS A 276 9.21 18.72 0.27
C CYS A 276 10.24 19.62 -0.43
N ARG A 277 11.48 19.71 0.11
CA ARG A 277 12.58 20.47 -0.47
C ARG A 277 12.95 20.02 -1.89
N GLN A 278 12.65 18.79 -2.27
CA GLN A 278 12.88 18.32 -3.64
C GLN A 278 12.03 19.07 -4.68
N ARG A 279 11.00 19.80 -4.23
CA ARG A 279 10.04 20.56 -5.06
C ARG A 279 9.95 22.03 -4.69
N TYR A 280 10.00 22.34 -3.40
CA TYR A 280 9.87 23.68 -2.83
C TYR A 280 11.20 24.08 -2.18
N THR A 281 12.27 24.12 -2.99
CA THR A 281 13.64 24.25 -2.46
C THR A 281 13.80 25.52 -1.64
N ASP A 282 13.43 26.66 -2.20
CA ASP A 282 13.69 27.97 -1.61
C ASP A 282 12.79 28.23 -0.41
N GLU A 283 11.50 27.87 -0.49
CA GLU A 283 10.54 28.11 0.61
C GLU A 283 10.80 27.20 1.81
N VAL A 284 11.24 25.96 1.57
CA VAL A 284 11.66 25.05 2.65
C VAL A 284 12.96 25.53 3.26
N GLU A 285 13.91 26.02 2.46
CA GLU A 285 15.19 26.52 2.95
C GLU A 285 15.03 27.82 3.75
N GLU A 286 14.22 28.76 3.28
CA GLU A 286 13.83 29.96 4.03
C GLU A 286 13.21 29.60 5.38
N THR A 287 12.32 28.61 5.39
CA THR A 287 11.69 28.11 6.62
C THR A 287 12.72 27.47 7.56
N ARG A 288 13.65 26.68 7.04
CA ARG A 288 14.73 26.06 7.81
C ARG A 288 15.65 27.11 8.44
N LEU A 289 16.06 28.12 7.68
CA LEU A 289 16.92 29.21 8.16
C LEU A 289 16.23 30.05 9.24
N ARG A 290 14.92 30.31 9.10
CA ARG A 290 14.11 30.94 10.13
C ARG A 290 14.04 30.08 11.40
N TRP A 291 13.85 28.77 11.28
CA TRP A 291 13.81 27.86 12.43
C TRP A 291 15.15 27.70 13.14
N LEU A 292 16.30 27.85 12.45
CA LEU A 292 17.61 27.85 13.11
C LEU A 292 17.75 28.99 14.12
N LYS A 293 17.04 30.10 13.92
CA LYS A 293 17.02 31.27 14.83
C LYS A 293 16.02 31.11 15.98
N ASP A 294 15.17 30.09 15.94
CA ASP A 294 14.15 29.80 16.94
C ASP A 294 14.63 28.68 17.87
N ARG A 295 14.82 28.98 19.16
CA ARG A 295 15.34 28.02 20.15
C ARG A 295 14.52 26.72 20.22
N GLU A 296 13.20 26.77 20.03
CA GLU A 296 12.34 25.59 20.11
C GLU A 296 12.46 24.70 18.86
N ARG A 297 12.76 25.31 17.70
CA ARG A 297 12.76 24.63 16.39
C ARG A 297 14.15 24.38 15.82
N ALA A 298 15.18 25.03 16.35
CA ALA A 298 16.56 24.89 15.91
C ALA A 298 17.03 23.42 15.88
N PRO A 299 16.71 22.56 16.87
CA PRO A 299 17.08 21.14 16.81
C PRO A 299 16.47 20.42 15.59
N THR A 300 15.21 20.72 15.26
CA THR A 300 14.55 20.16 14.06
C THR A 300 15.20 20.69 12.78
N ALA A 301 15.49 21.99 12.71
CA ALA A 301 16.12 22.60 11.54
C ALA A 301 17.54 22.07 11.27
N GLN A 302 18.29 21.75 12.33
CA GLN A 302 19.59 21.09 12.23
C GLN A 302 19.46 19.68 11.61
N LEU A 303 18.45 18.91 12.01
CA LEU A 303 18.18 17.59 11.43
C LEU A 303 17.81 17.66 9.94
N VAL A 304 17.15 18.73 9.48
CA VAL A 304 16.85 18.93 8.04
C VAL A 304 18.16 19.03 7.24
N GLY A 305 19.16 19.72 7.81
CA GLY A 305 20.45 20.01 7.18
C GLY A 305 20.34 20.94 5.97
N PRO A 306 21.46 21.48 5.47
CA PRO A 306 21.47 22.28 4.24
C PRO A 306 21.04 21.44 3.02
N PRO A 307 20.71 22.08 1.88
CA PRO A 307 20.55 21.39 0.61
C PRO A 307 21.85 20.67 0.24
N LYS A 308 21.75 19.43 -0.25
CA LYS A 308 22.92 18.77 -0.84
C LYS A 308 23.22 19.47 -2.17
N LYS A 309 24.46 19.96 -2.36
CA LYS A 309 24.93 20.42 -3.67
C LYS A 309 24.78 19.24 -4.64
N ARG A 310 24.11 19.47 -5.78
CA ARG A 310 24.04 18.51 -6.88
C ARG A 310 25.32 18.57 -7.68
#